data_AF-A0A8S2X3V1-F1
#
_entry.id   AF-A0A8S2X3V1-F1
#
_cell.length_a   1.000
_cell.length_b   1.000
_cell.length_c   1.000
_cell.angle_alpha   90.00
_cell.angle_beta   90.00
_cell.angle_gamma   90.00
#
_symmetry.space_group_name_H-M   'P 1'
#
loop_
_entity.id
_entity.type
_entity.pdbx_description
1 polymer ?
#
loop_
_entity_poly.entity_id
_entity_poly.type
_entity_poly.pdbx_seq_one_letter_code
_entity_poly.pdbx_strand_id
1 'polypeptide(L)' 'AEAAKGYQAPRNVIIQYEPVQVRVVRQFQRLGVTQENPQAYVQRYGVQLLDAQTLLQQARSAGVVEDI' A
#
# COMPACT_ATOMS: atom_id res chain seq x y z
N ALA A 1 7.02 -24.13 -68.69
CA ALA A 1 8.01 -23.46 -67.82
C ALA A 1 7.29 -23.01 -66.56
N GLU A 2 7.65 -23.58 -65.42
CA GLU A 2 6.99 -23.41 -64.12
C GLU A 2 7.54 -22.15 -63.45
N ALA A 3 6.67 -21.17 -63.17
CA ALA A 3 7.08 -19.88 -62.61
C ALA A 3 7.51 -20.04 -61.15
N ALA A 4 8.73 -19.61 -60.83
CA ALA A 4 9.28 -19.65 -59.48
C ALA A 4 8.38 -18.87 -58.50
N LYS A 5 7.83 -19.57 -57.51
CA LYS A 5 7.09 -18.97 -56.40
C LYS A 5 8.02 -18.04 -55.62
N GLY A 6 7.79 -16.75 -55.69
CA GLY A 6 8.47 -15.75 -54.87
C GLY A 6 8.06 -15.91 -53.41
N TYR A 7 8.93 -16.50 -52.59
CA TYR A 7 8.74 -16.52 -51.14
C TYR A 7 9.03 -15.12 -50.59
N GLN A 8 8.08 -14.55 -49.83
CA GLN A 8 8.28 -13.26 -49.19
C GLN A 8 9.35 -13.36 -48.11
N ALA A 9 10.30 -12.43 -48.10
CA ALA A 9 11.35 -12.37 -47.10
C ALA A 9 10.76 -12.16 -45.69
N PRO A 10 11.30 -12.83 -44.66
CA PRO A 10 10.80 -12.72 -43.30
C PRO A 10 10.99 -11.28 -42.80
N ARG A 11 9.92 -10.66 -42.32
CA ARG A 11 9.97 -9.34 -41.68
C ARG A 11 10.41 -9.54 -40.23
N ASN A 12 11.50 -8.89 -39.84
CA ASN A 12 11.92 -8.84 -38.43
C ASN A 12 10.94 -7.93 -37.67
N VAL A 13 10.05 -8.53 -36.88
CA VAL A 13 9.11 -7.81 -36.02
C VAL A 13 9.71 -7.78 -34.61
N ILE A 14 10.04 -6.60 -34.12
CA ILE A 14 10.46 -6.40 -32.73
C ILE A 14 9.18 -6.26 -31.90
N ILE A 15 8.91 -7.23 -31.02
CA ILE A 15 7.79 -7.18 -30.09
C ILE A 15 8.26 -6.51 -28.81
N GLN A 16 7.73 -5.33 -28.52
CA GLN A 16 8.00 -4.60 -27.28
C GLN A 16 6.80 -4.76 -26.34
N TYR A 17 7.02 -5.41 -25.19
CA TYR A 17 6.00 -5.55 -24.15
C TYR A 17 6.03 -4.34 -23.23
N GLU A 18 4.87 -3.71 -23.02
CA GLU A 18 4.74 -2.62 -22.06
C GLU A 18 4.77 -3.16 -20.62
N PRO A 19 5.37 -2.42 -19.67
CA PRO A 19 5.43 -2.84 -18.28
C PRO A 19 4.04 -2.79 -17.63
N VAL A 20 3.75 -3.77 -16.77
CA VAL A 20 2.51 -3.81 -15.99
C VAL A 20 2.47 -2.61 -15.04
N GLN A 21 1.46 -1.75 -15.21
CA GLN A 21 1.20 -0.66 -14.29
C GLN A 21 0.43 -1.17 -13.07
N VAL A 22 1.10 -1.23 -11.90
CA VAL A 22 0.48 -1.62 -10.64
C VAL A 22 -0.02 -0.40 -9.86
N ARG A 23 -1.32 -0.39 -9.55
CA ARG A 23 -1.93 0.62 -8.69
C ARG A 23 -2.01 0.10 -7.25
N VAL A 24 -1.19 0.67 -6.35
CA VAL A 24 -1.25 0.36 -4.92
C VAL A 24 -2.30 1.25 -4.25
N VAL A 25 -3.41 0.66 -3.80
CA VAL A 25 -4.44 1.35 -3.02
C VAL A 25 -4.31 0.94 -1.56
N ARG A 26 -3.99 1.90 -0.67
CA ARG A 26 -4.01 1.67 0.78
C ARG A 26 -5.45 1.83 1.27
N GLN A 27 -6.13 0.73 1.54
CA GLN A 27 -7.49 0.75 2.07
C GLN A 27 -7.52 0.23 3.51
N PHE A 28 -7.92 1.08 4.45
CA PHE A 28 -8.16 0.69 5.83
C PHE A 28 -9.59 0.17 5.95
N GLN A 29 -9.79 -1.14 5.80
CA GLN A 29 -11.10 -1.76 5.98
C GLN A 29 -11.24 -2.23 7.43
N ARG A 30 -12.27 -1.73 8.13
CA ARG A 30 -12.73 -2.19 9.47
C ARG A 30 -11.59 -2.59 10.41
N LEU A 31 -11.00 -1.59 11.08
CA LEU A 31 -10.01 -1.79 12.15
C LEU A 31 -10.58 -2.45 13.44
N GLY A 32 -11.66 -3.22 13.33
CA GLY A 32 -12.23 -4.05 14.40
C GLY A 32 -12.28 -3.35 15.76
N VAL A 33 -13.21 -2.43 15.96
CA VAL A 33 -13.41 -1.86 17.31
C VAL A 33 -14.08 -2.94 18.17
N THR A 34 -13.29 -3.62 18.99
CA THR A 34 -13.78 -4.57 19.99
C THR A 34 -14.12 -3.81 21.27
N GLN A 35 -15.35 -3.96 21.78
CA GLN A 35 -15.70 -3.40 23.08
C GLN A 35 -15.03 -4.23 24.18
N GLU A 36 -14.05 -3.64 24.86
CA GLU A 36 -13.38 -4.23 26.02
C GLU A 36 -13.69 -3.40 27.27
N ASN A 37 -13.70 -4.04 28.44
CA ASN A 37 -13.85 -3.32 29.70
C ASN A 37 -12.64 -2.38 29.90
N PRO A 38 -12.86 -1.06 30.12
CA PRO A 38 -11.78 -0.09 30.30
C PRO A 38 -10.82 -0.45 31.44
N GLN A 39 -11.32 -0.99 32.56
CA GLN A 39 -10.48 -1.37 33.70
C GLN A 39 -9.59 -2.56 33.35
N ALA A 40 -10.11 -3.56 32.63
CA ALA A 40 -9.34 -4.71 32.18
C ALA A 40 -8.27 -4.31 31.15
N TYR A 41 -8.62 -3.40 30.23
CA TYR A 41 -7.69 -2.87 29.24
C TYR A 41 -6.53 -2.10 29.89
N VAL A 42 -6.83 -1.21 30.83
CA VAL A 42 -5.81 -0.43 31.56
C VAL A 42 -4.94 -1.34 32.43
N GLN A 43 -5.49 -2.38 33.06
CA GLN A 43 -4.66 -3.34 33.80
C GLN A 43 -3.70 -4.12 32.89
N ARG A 44 -4.14 -4.50 31.68
CA ARG A 44 -3.33 -5.29 30.75
C ARG A 44 -2.29 -4.44 30.01
N TYR A 45 -2.64 -3.24 29.60
CA TYR A 45 -1.83 -2.41 28.70
C TYR A 45 -1.43 -1.04 29.27
N GLY A 46 -1.92 -0.65 30.45
CA GLY A 46 -1.75 0.69 31.00
C GLY A 46 -0.29 1.15 31.15
N VAL A 47 0.65 0.22 31.36
CA VAL A 47 2.09 0.52 31.41
C VAL A 47 2.66 0.86 30.02
N GLN A 48 2.05 0.35 28.96
CA GLN A 48 2.45 0.57 27.57
C GLN A 48 1.67 1.72 26.92
N LEU A 49 0.60 2.20 27.56
CA LEU A 49 -0.16 3.34 27.06
C LEU A 49 0.69 4.59 27.19
N LEU A 50 0.93 5.23 26.05
CA LEU A 50 1.55 6.55 26.03
C LEU A 50 0.60 7.55 26.68
N ASP A 51 1.14 8.37 27.58
CA ASP A 51 0.49 9.60 28.01
C ASP A 51 0.15 10.47 26.78
N ALA A 52 -1.02 11.08 26.79
CA ALA A 52 -1.47 12.03 25.78
C ALA A 52 -0.42 13.11 25.46
N GLN A 53 0.32 13.61 26.46
CA GLN A 53 1.39 14.58 26.22
C GLN A 53 2.55 13.98 25.41
N THR A 54 2.94 12.75 25.74
CA THR A 54 4.01 12.03 25.04
C THR A 54 3.58 11.70 23.61
N LEU A 55 2.32 11.30 23.41
CA LEU A 55 1.75 11.02 22.10
C LEU A 55 1.74 12.27 21.21
N LEU A 56 1.32 13.43 21.74
CA LEU A 56 1.33 14.69 21.01
C LEU A 56 2.75 15.19 20.67
N GLN A 57 3.73 14.92 21.53
CA GLN A 57 5.13 15.26 21.23
C GLN A 57 5.68 14.38 20.11
N GLN A 58 5.40 13.07 20.13
CA GLN A 58 5.80 12.15 19.08
C GLN A 58 5.10 12.42 17.74
N ALA A 59 3.81 12.76 17.77
CA ALA A 59 3.08 13.15 16.56
C ALA A 59 3.71 14.40 15.91
N ARG A 60 4.04 15.42 16.71
CA ARG A 60 4.73 16.62 16.24
C ARG A 60 6.13 16.33 15.71
N SER A 61 6.91 15.48 16.36
CA SER A 61 8.25 15.10 15.86
C SER A 61 8.18 14.28 14.57
N ALA A 62 7.09 13.53 14.36
CA ALA A 62 6.80 12.82 13.12
C ALA A 62 6.21 13.71 12.02
N GLY A 63 6.03 15.02 12.26
CA GLY A 63 5.49 15.97 11.30
C GLY A 63 3.97 15.87 11.09
N VAL A 64 3.26 15.18 11.98
CA VAL A 64 1.79 15.14 11.98
C VAL A 64 1.29 16.42 12.65
N VAL A 65 0.72 17.32 11.85
CA VAL A 65 -0.01 18.50 12.33
C VAL A 65 -1.49 18.14 12.33
N GLU A 66 -2.12 18.14 13.50
CA GLU A 66 -3.59 18.05 13.57
C GLU A 66 -4.19 19.30 12.93
N ASP A 67 -4.88 19.13 11.82
CA ASP A 67 -5.73 20.16 11.22
C ASP A 67 -7.10 20.00 11.89
N ILE A 68 -7.46 20.94 12.77
CA ILE A 68 -8.71 20.96 13.54
C ILE A 68 -9.64 22.02 12.96
#